data_AF-A0A968D4G7-F1
#
_entry.id   AF-A0A968D4G7-F1
#
_cell.length_a   1.000
_cell.length_b   1.000
_cell.length_c   1.000
_cell.angle_alpha   90.00
_cell.angle_beta   90.00
_cell.angle_gamma   90.00
#
_symmetry.space_group_name_H-M   'P 1'
#
loop_
_entity.id
_entity.type
_entity.pdbx_description
1 polymer ?
#
loop_
_entity_poly.entity_id
_entity_poly.type
_entity_poly.pdbx_seq_one_letter_code
_entity_poly.pdbx_strand_id
1 'polypeptide(L)'
;RASFVPDAHDPGTEPTGGVLTNDIIYSNSNFISSTSARLEYHEGEGGSYFKESMFSDGSTSREEATFNEDGTGTFSELRRDGTQIEGEFDTGQQDGQGSFSLTTTFPAGHDPVSISESGEFTIDGSDSTVQGSFDREVTFQDGSKENESVTVDQTRVGDVLTTTLNVEKSDGSGGFITIVETDDVDKVSGEWTNADETFVVFSAESYTDNSAHLEFDVYESEVAFENGAEPIASGVFDFYPDGSGRGTVTDGEQTYDVTIHPDGSKTIEPRS
;
A
#
# COMPACT_ATOMS: atom_id res chain seq x y z
N ARG A 1 0.23 -32.76 11.22
CA ARG A 1 -0.64 -33.04 12.39
C ARG A 1 -1.22 -31.71 12.82
N ALA A 2 -2.52 -31.53 12.65
CA ALA A 2 -3.23 -30.39 13.19
C ALA A 2 -3.96 -30.80 14.46
N SER A 3 -4.04 -29.92 15.45
CA SER A 3 -4.92 -30.05 16.61
C SER A 3 -5.45 -28.70 17.03
N PHE A 4 -6.70 -28.69 17.47
CA PHE A 4 -7.34 -27.54 18.08
C PHE A 4 -7.79 -27.93 19.50
N VAL A 5 -7.44 -27.10 20.47
CA VAL A 5 -7.84 -27.23 21.87
C VAL A 5 -8.64 -25.98 22.20
N PRO A 6 -9.99 -26.06 22.23
CA PRO A 6 -10.81 -24.91 22.62
C PRO A 6 -10.61 -24.58 24.10
N ASP A 7 -10.90 -23.34 24.45
CA ASP A 7 -10.97 -22.93 25.85
C ASP A 7 -12.08 -23.66 26.62
N ALA A 8 -11.94 -23.66 27.95
CA ALA A 8 -12.97 -24.18 28.83
C ALA A 8 -14.27 -23.38 28.64
N HIS A 9 -15.37 -24.08 28.41
CA HIS A 9 -16.69 -23.50 28.17
C HIS A 9 -17.77 -24.33 28.86
N ASP A 10 -18.90 -23.69 29.16
CA ASP A 10 -20.04 -24.36 29.77
C ASP A 10 -20.72 -25.31 28.77
N PRO A 11 -21.31 -26.43 29.24
CA PRO A 11 -22.05 -27.33 28.36
C PRO A 11 -23.19 -26.59 27.62
N GLY A 12 -23.08 -26.55 26.29
CA GLY A 12 -24.06 -25.91 25.41
C GLY A 12 -23.73 -24.48 24.99
N THR A 13 -22.58 -23.93 25.42
CA THR A 13 -22.03 -22.67 24.89
C THR A 13 -20.90 -22.94 23.90
N GLU A 14 -20.59 -21.98 23.05
CA GLU A 14 -19.42 -22.04 22.16
C GLU A 14 -18.17 -21.55 22.92
N PRO A 15 -16.99 -22.14 22.68
CA PRO A 15 -15.74 -21.61 23.20
C PRO A 15 -15.40 -20.27 22.53
N THR A 16 -14.93 -19.32 23.33
CA THR A 16 -14.60 -17.96 22.86
C THR A 16 -13.11 -17.81 22.51
N GLY A 17 -12.34 -18.87 22.72
CA GLY A 17 -10.92 -18.93 22.46
C GLY A 17 -10.41 -20.35 22.26
N GLY A 18 -9.10 -20.47 22.02
CA GLY A 18 -8.41 -21.75 22.00
C GLY A 18 -7.03 -21.68 21.36
N VAL A 19 -6.40 -22.85 21.33
CA VAL A 19 -5.07 -23.07 20.77
C VAL A 19 -5.16 -23.98 19.55
N LEU A 20 -4.76 -23.47 18.39
CA LEU A 20 -4.57 -24.22 17.17
C LEU A 20 -3.08 -24.49 16.96
N THR A 21 -2.70 -25.75 16.77
CA THR A 21 -1.33 -26.14 16.43
C THR A 21 -1.32 -26.95 15.14
N ASN A 22 -0.33 -26.73 14.28
CA ASN A 22 -0.14 -27.46 13.04
C ASN A 22 1.34 -27.78 12.79
N ASP A 23 1.70 -29.06 12.79
CA ASP A 23 3.04 -29.56 12.48
C ASP A 23 3.05 -30.34 11.17
N ILE A 24 3.76 -29.87 10.16
CA ILE A 24 3.92 -30.56 8.88
C ILE A 24 5.37 -31.03 8.76
N ILE A 25 5.56 -32.33 8.49
CA ILE A 25 6.87 -32.92 8.19
C ILE A 25 6.86 -33.32 6.72
N TYR A 26 7.80 -32.79 5.94
CA TYR A 26 7.91 -33.04 4.51
C TYR A 26 8.94 -34.13 4.25
N SER A 27 8.52 -35.40 4.38
CA SER A 27 9.35 -36.52 3.97
C SER A 27 9.62 -36.41 2.46
N ASN A 28 10.88 -36.20 2.06
CA ASN A 28 11.38 -36.06 0.68
C ASN A 28 11.34 -34.66 0.03
N SER A 29 11.16 -33.60 0.80
CA SER A 29 11.41 -32.25 0.29
C SER A 29 12.91 -31.95 0.35
N ASN A 30 13.48 -31.40 -0.73
CA ASN A 30 14.86 -30.91 -0.76
C ASN A 30 14.96 -29.44 -0.29
N PHE A 31 13.85 -28.85 0.14
CA PHE A 31 13.75 -27.43 0.47
C PHE A 31 13.35 -27.25 1.94
N ILE A 32 12.07 -27.39 2.28
CA ILE A 32 11.57 -27.33 3.66
C ILE A 32 11.50 -28.74 4.24
N SER A 33 12.08 -28.98 5.43
CA SER A 33 11.99 -30.28 6.12
C SER A 33 10.75 -30.36 7.02
N SER A 34 10.38 -29.26 7.66
CA SER A 34 9.17 -29.18 8.49
C SER A 34 8.70 -27.76 8.72
N THR A 35 7.43 -27.60 9.02
CA THR A 35 6.83 -26.35 9.49
C THR A 35 6.01 -26.64 10.74
N SER A 36 6.22 -25.87 11.81
CA SER A 36 5.37 -25.87 12.99
C SER A 36 4.70 -24.51 13.10
N ALA A 37 3.40 -24.48 13.38
CA ALA A 37 2.66 -23.26 13.63
C ALA A 37 1.75 -23.41 14.85
N ARG A 38 1.62 -22.35 15.63
CA ARG A 38 0.73 -22.23 16.77
C ARG A 38 0.00 -20.88 16.67
N LEU A 39 -1.31 -20.92 16.81
CA LEU A 39 -2.16 -19.75 17.00
C LEU A 39 -2.91 -19.94 18.32
N GLU A 40 -2.89 -18.92 19.15
CA GLU A 40 -3.55 -18.85 20.45
C GLU A 40 -4.38 -17.58 20.45
N TYR A 41 -5.67 -17.70 20.75
CA TYR A 41 -6.57 -16.56 20.84
C TYR A 41 -7.55 -16.78 21.99
N HIS A 42 -7.76 -15.75 22.78
CA HIS A 42 -8.60 -15.77 23.96
C HIS A 42 -9.41 -14.47 23.99
N GLU A 43 -10.75 -14.59 23.94
CA GLU A 43 -11.62 -13.42 24.01
C GLU A 43 -11.35 -12.63 25.30
N GLY A 44 -11.02 -11.34 25.16
CA GLY A 44 -10.71 -10.47 26.29
C GLY A 44 -9.30 -10.66 26.89
N GLU A 45 -8.45 -11.53 26.36
CA GLU A 45 -7.06 -11.68 26.86
C GLU A 45 -6.00 -11.48 25.76
N GLY A 46 -6.44 -11.38 24.50
CA GLY A 46 -5.56 -11.26 23.35
C GLY A 46 -5.16 -12.62 22.79
N GLY A 47 -3.92 -12.73 22.30
CA GLY A 47 -3.46 -13.95 21.63
C GLY A 47 -2.01 -13.89 21.18
N SER A 48 -1.57 -14.97 20.56
CA SER A 48 -0.27 -15.02 19.89
C SER A 48 -0.29 -15.92 18.66
N TYR A 49 0.57 -15.61 17.71
CA TYR A 49 0.88 -16.44 16.57
C TYR A 49 2.37 -16.76 16.60
N PHE A 50 2.71 -17.99 16.26
CA PHE A 50 4.08 -18.43 16.08
C PHE A 50 4.14 -19.41 14.92
N LYS A 51 5.15 -19.27 14.06
CA LYS A 51 5.45 -20.24 13.01
C LYS A 51 6.95 -20.36 12.84
N GLU A 52 7.42 -21.59 12.71
CA GLU A 52 8.81 -21.91 12.43
C GLU A 52 8.87 -22.89 11.25
N SER A 53 9.68 -22.57 10.25
CA SER A 53 9.99 -23.47 9.15
C SER A 53 11.47 -23.86 9.22
N MET A 54 11.73 -25.16 9.28
CA MET A 54 13.05 -25.72 9.18
C MET A 54 13.32 -26.16 7.75
N PHE A 55 14.49 -25.82 7.23
CA PHE A 55 14.93 -26.17 5.88
C PHE A 55 15.88 -27.35 5.90
N SER A 56 16.00 -28.01 4.75
CA SER A 56 16.79 -29.24 4.59
C SER A 56 18.29 -29.02 4.77
N ASP A 57 18.76 -27.78 4.64
CA ASP A 57 20.14 -27.36 4.90
C ASP A 57 20.40 -27.00 6.37
N GLY A 58 19.40 -27.14 7.24
CA GLY A 58 19.48 -26.83 8.67
C GLY A 58 19.21 -25.37 9.02
N SER A 59 18.97 -24.51 8.03
CA SER A 59 18.52 -23.13 8.29
C SER A 59 17.06 -23.08 8.72
N THR A 60 16.64 -21.95 9.29
CA THR A 60 15.28 -21.74 9.81
C THR A 60 14.73 -20.40 9.35
N SER A 61 13.41 -20.31 9.25
CA SER A 61 12.68 -19.04 9.30
C SER A 61 11.66 -19.07 10.42
N ARG A 62 11.42 -17.92 11.05
CA ARG A 62 10.51 -17.77 12.19
C ARG A 62 9.63 -16.56 11.98
N GLU A 63 8.36 -16.67 12.33
CA GLU A 63 7.38 -15.59 12.40
C GLU A 63 6.71 -15.66 13.77
N GLU A 64 6.52 -14.54 14.45
CA GLU A 64 5.78 -14.44 15.70
C GLU A 64 4.99 -13.13 15.76
N ALA A 65 3.83 -13.18 16.40
CA ALA A 65 3.03 -12.00 16.67
C ALA A 65 2.33 -12.13 18.02
N THR A 66 2.13 -11.01 18.70
CA THR A 66 1.29 -10.92 19.90
C THR A 66 0.13 -9.98 19.63
N PHE A 67 -1.03 -10.32 20.16
CA PHE A 67 -2.24 -9.50 20.11
C PHE A 67 -2.63 -9.25 21.56
N ASN A 68 -2.77 -7.99 21.96
CA ASN A 68 -3.19 -7.62 23.30
C ASN A 68 -4.70 -7.37 23.30
N GLU A 69 -5.32 -7.45 24.48
CA GLU A 69 -6.75 -7.17 24.64
C GLU A 69 -7.11 -5.76 24.16
N ASP A 70 -6.20 -4.79 24.34
CA ASP A 70 -6.39 -3.37 23.98
C ASP A 70 -6.27 -3.08 22.48
N GLY A 71 -6.11 -4.11 21.64
CA GLY A 71 -5.97 -3.94 20.19
C GLY A 71 -4.54 -3.59 19.75
N THR A 72 -3.59 -3.50 20.69
CA THR A 72 -2.17 -3.35 20.37
C THR A 72 -1.50 -4.71 20.13
N GLY A 73 -0.29 -4.71 19.57
CA GLY A 73 0.44 -5.95 19.37
C GLY A 73 1.84 -5.75 18.83
N THR A 74 2.56 -6.87 18.69
CA THR A 74 3.90 -6.92 18.13
C THR A 74 3.98 -7.94 17.01
N PHE A 75 4.94 -7.76 16.11
CA PHE A 75 5.27 -8.70 15.03
C PHE A 75 6.79 -8.84 14.94
N SER A 76 7.28 -10.06 14.74
CA SER A 76 8.68 -10.32 14.41
C SER A 76 8.80 -11.47 13.40
N GLU A 77 9.66 -11.29 12.39
CA GLU A 77 10.01 -12.32 11.42
C GLU A 77 11.54 -12.38 11.28
N LEU A 78 12.11 -13.58 11.33
CA LEU A 78 13.47 -13.86 10.92
C LEU A 78 13.44 -14.78 9.70
N ARG A 79 13.95 -14.28 8.58
CA ARG A 79 14.03 -15.03 7.32
C ARG A 79 15.31 -15.85 7.24
N ARG A 80 15.27 -16.84 6.35
CA ARG A 80 16.39 -17.76 6.10
C ARG A 80 17.67 -17.05 5.66
N ASP A 81 17.56 -15.94 4.94
CA ASP A 81 18.71 -15.15 4.47
C ASP A 81 19.32 -14.26 5.56
N GLY A 82 18.70 -14.18 6.75
CA GLY A 82 19.11 -13.30 7.83
C GLY A 82 18.39 -11.94 7.85
N THR A 83 17.44 -11.71 6.94
CA THR A 83 16.56 -10.54 7.01
C THR A 83 15.67 -10.65 8.25
N GLN A 84 15.61 -9.57 9.03
CA GLN A 84 14.79 -9.46 10.24
C GLN A 84 13.73 -8.40 10.02
N ILE A 85 12.50 -8.67 10.43
CA ILE A 85 11.38 -7.72 10.38
C ILE A 85 10.82 -7.63 11.79
N GLU A 86 10.66 -6.44 12.32
CA GLU A 86 10.11 -6.21 13.66
C GLU A 86 9.14 -5.05 13.62
N GLY A 87 8.07 -5.11 14.39
CA GLY A 87 7.07 -4.06 14.40
C GLY A 87 6.08 -4.14 15.54
N GLU A 88 5.32 -3.08 15.67
CA GLU A 88 4.22 -2.92 16.62
C GLU A 88 3.01 -2.36 15.88
N PHE A 89 1.80 -2.62 16.39
CA PHE A 89 0.58 -2.08 15.81
C PHE A 89 -0.47 -1.78 16.88
N ASP A 90 -1.42 -0.93 16.51
CA ASP A 90 -2.65 -0.58 17.19
C ASP A 90 -3.77 -0.48 16.15
N THR A 91 -4.86 -1.23 16.34
CA THR A 91 -5.92 -1.38 15.33
C THR A 91 -6.93 -0.24 15.30
N GLY A 92 -6.94 0.66 16.29
CA GLY A 92 -7.90 1.76 16.41
C GLY A 92 -9.37 1.36 16.54
N GLN A 93 -9.67 0.07 16.67
CA GLN A 93 -11.05 -0.41 16.85
C GLN A 93 -11.64 -0.02 18.20
N GLN A 94 -10.79 0.26 19.20
CA GLN A 94 -11.25 0.51 20.57
C GLN A 94 -11.50 1.99 20.86
N ASP A 95 -10.65 2.86 20.35
CA ASP A 95 -10.62 4.29 20.68
C ASP A 95 -10.63 5.19 19.43
N GLY A 96 -10.72 4.59 18.24
CA GLY A 96 -10.69 5.30 16.97
C GLY A 96 -9.29 5.76 16.56
N GLN A 97 -8.22 5.34 17.23
CA GLN A 97 -6.85 5.70 16.92
C GLN A 97 -6.00 4.45 16.67
N GLY A 98 -5.52 4.28 15.45
CA GLY A 98 -4.63 3.18 15.12
C GLY A 98 -3.25 3.68 14.74
N SER A 99 -2.28 2.78 14.85
CA SER A 99 -0.91 3.04 14.44
C SER A 99 -0.21 1.76 14.05
N PHE A 100 0.89 1.87 13.34
CA PHE A 100 1.84 0.78 13.18
C PHE A 100 3.25 1.30 13.00
N SER A 101 4.21 0.44 13.33
CA SER A 101 5.60 0.61 12.95
C SER A 101 6.16 -0.75 12.53
N LEU A 102 6.99 -0.77 11.49
CA LEU A 102 7.61 -1.95 10.95
C LEU A 102 9.02 -1.59 10.49
N THR A 103 10.03 -2.36 10.87
CA THR A 103 11.40 -2.20 10.40
C THR A 103 11.91 -3.50 9.83
N THR A 104 12.24 -3.49 8.54
CA THR A 104 12.97 -4.55 7.86
C THR A 104 14.47 -4.24 7.90
N THR A 105 15.27 -5.11 8.50
CA THR A 105 16.73 -5.03 8.53
C THR A 105 17.32 -6.15 7.67
N PHE A 106 18.13 -5.79 6.69
CA PHE A 106 18.80 -6.74 5.81
C PHE A 106 20.12 -7.25 6.41
N PRO A 107 20.55 -8.46 6.04
CA PRO A 107 21.83 -9.00 6.51
C PRO A 107 23.00 -8.19 5.95
N ALA A 108 24.15 -8.28 6.62
CA ALA A 108 25.33 -7.48 6.26
C ALA A 108 25.75 -7.67 4.79
N GLY A 109 26.05 -6.56 4.12
CA GLY A 109 26.45 -6.53 2.71
C GLY A 109 25.29 -6.29 1.72
N HIS A 110 24.07 -6.12 2.22
CA HIS A 110 22.94 -5.65 1.44
C HIS A 110 22.90 -4.11 1.36
N ASP A 111 22.30 -3.63 0.28
CA ASP A 111 21.94 -2.23 0.06
C ASP A 111 20.55 -2.21 -0.59
N PRO A 112 19.49 -1.69 0.08
CA PRO A 112 19.51 -0.96 1.35
C PRO A 112 19.87 -1.82 2.58
N VAL A 113 20.24 -1.15 3.67
CA VAL A 113 20.53 -1.77 4.98
C VAL A 113 19.25 -2.00 5.78
N SER A 114 18.32 -1.04 5.74
CA SER A 114 17.02 -1.17 6.39
C SER A 114 15.93 -0.35 5.69
N ILE A 115 14.69 -0.76 5.91
CA ILE A 115 13.48 -0.03 5.54
C ILE A 115 12.63 0.08 6.80
N SER A 116 12.29 1.28 7.22
CA SER A 116 11.36 1.55 8.33
C SER A 116 10.09 2.15 7.76
N GLU A 117 8.95 1.63 8.17
CA GLU A 117 7.61 2.04 7.74
C GLU A 117 6.79 2.29 9.01
N SER A 118 6.05 3.39 9.04
CA SER A 118 5.12 3.68 10.14
C SER A 118 3.89 4.37 9.63
N GLY A 119 2.81 4.29 10.38
CA GLY A 119 1.63 5.09 10.11
C GLY A 119 0.78 5.28 11.35
N GLU A 120 -0.01 6.33 11.33
CA GLU A 120 -1.00 6.65 12.35
C GLU A 120 -2.31 7.00 11.62
N PHE A 121 -3.44 6.61 12.20
CA PHE A 121 -4.74 6.96 11.66
C PHE A 121 -5.77 7.20 12.77
N THR A 122 -6.70 8.10 12.51
CA THR A 122 -7.84 8.40 13.36
C THR A 122 -9.11 8.18 12.57
N ILE A 123 -10.10 7.54 13.19
CA ILE A 123 -11.43 7.28 12.64
C ILE A 123 -12.45 8.02 13.51
N ASP A 124 -13.11 9.04 12.95
CA ASP A 124 -14.26 9.67 13.61
C ASP A 124 -15.52 8.85 13.32
N GLY A 125 -15.96 8.08 14.33
CA GLY A 125 -17.16 7.25 14.20
C GLY A 125 -18.46 8.05 14.03
N SER A 126 -18.46 9.37 14.24
CA SER A 126 -19.67 10.21 14.12
C SER A 126 -19.99 10.61 12.69
N ASP A 127 -18.97 10.75 11.83
CA ASP A 127 -19.12 11.15 10.43
C ASP A 127 -18.35 10.26 9.45
N SER A 128 -17.71 9.19 9.94
CA SER A 128 -16.89 8.26 9.15
C SER A 128 -15.69 8.91 8.47
N THR A 129 -15.22 10.06 8.97
CA THR A 129 -13.97 10.68 8.51
C THR A 129 -12.79 9.84 8.97
N VAL A 130 -11.81 9.64 8.09
CA VAL A 130 -10.55 8.99 8.40
C VAL A 130 -9.42 9.94 8.07
N GLN A 131 -8.53 10.18 9.03
CA GLN A 131 -7.30 10.94 8.82
C GLN A 131 -6.12 10.07 9.16
N GLY A 132 -5.02 10.19 8.43
CA GLY A 132 -3.82 9.44 8.76
C GLY A 132 -2.57 9.94 8.07
N SER A 133 -1.45 9.39 8.51
CA SER A 133 -0.16 9.55 7.88
C SER A 133 0.53 8.21 7.74
N PHE A 134 1.37 8.10 6.72
CA PHE A 134 2.27 6.99 6.48
C PHE A 134 3.65 7.55 6.15
N ASP A 135 4.67 7.00 6.78
CA ASP A 135 6.05 7.38 6.57
C ASP A 135 6.89 6.16 6.25
N ARG A 136 7.80 6.29 5.30
CA ARG A 136 8.75 5.27 4.89
C ARG A 136 10.15 5.86 4.80
N GLU A 137 11.10 5.26 5.50
CA GLU A 137 12.53 5.60 5.44
C GLU A 137 13.32 4.39 4.92
N VAL A 138 14.11 4.59 3.86
CA VAL A 138 15.09 3.62 3.36
C VAL A 138 16.47 4.09 3.75
N THR A 139 17.22 3.30 4.52
CA THR A 139 18.62 3.60 4.87
C THR A 139 19.56 2.76 4.03
N PHE A 140 20.47 3.42 3.31
CA PHE A 140 21.46 2.79 2.44
C PHE A 140 22.78 2.51 3.16
N GLN A 141 23.62 1.69 2.54
CA GLN A 141 24.91 1.27 3.11
C GLN A 141 25.88 2.43 3.31
N ASP A 142 25.79 3.48 2.48
CA ASP A 142 26.60 4.69 2.61
C ASP A 142 26.10 5.65 3.71
N GLY A 143 24.98 5.31 4.37
CA GLY A 143 24.34 6.10 5.40
C GLY A 143 23.38 7.17 4.87
N SER A 144 23.21 7.28 3.54
CA SER A 144 22.15 8.09 2.96
C SER A 144 20.78 7.51 3.28
N LYS A 145 19.77 8.38 3.24
CA LYS A 145 18.39 8.07 3.57
C LYS A 145 17.46 8.62 2.51
N GLU A 146 16.52 7.81 2.06
CA GLU A 146 15.37 8.24 1.27
C GLU A 146 14.14 8.19 2.15
N ASN A 147 13.35 9.27 2.14
CA ASN A 147 12.11 9.36 2.92
C ASN A 147 10.92 9.59 1.99
N GLU A 148 9.78 9.02 2.33
CA GLU A 148 8.49 9.22 1.70
C GLU A 148 7.44 9.39 2.82
N SER A 149 6.64 10.45 2.74
CA SER A 149 5.53 10.72 3.65
C SER A 149 4.25 10.86 2.85
N VAL A 150 3.17 10.27 3.34
CA VAL A 150 1.85 10.34 2.74
C VAL A 150 0.86 10.70 3.83
N THR A 151 0.15 11.82 3.69
CA THR A 151 -1.01 12.12 4.54
C THR A 151 -2.29 11.84 3.79
N VAL A 152 -3.26 11.24 4.48
CA VAL A 152 -4.56 10.86 3.93
C VAL A 152 -5.65 11.55 4.73
N ASP A 153 -6.60 12.18 4.05
CA ASP A 153 -7.88 12.59 4.64
C ASP A 153 -9.02 12.05 3.77
N GLN A 154 -9.93 11.32 4.40
CA GLN A 154 -11.09 10.73 3.77
C GLN A 154 -12.35 11.22 4.48
N THR A 155 -13.29 11.76 3.70
CA THR A 155 -14.58 12.27 4.18
C THR A 155 -15.74 11.64 3.39
N ARG A 156 -16.82 11.26 4.08
CA ARG A 156 -18.05 10.77 3.44
C ARG A 156 -19.21 11.75 3.62
N VAL A 157 -19.83 12.18 2.52
CA VAL A 157 -21.03 13.04 2.55
C VAL A 157 -22.15 12.39 1.74
N GLY A 158 -23.10 11.77 2.44
CA GLY A 158 -24.11 10.92 1.79
C GLY A 158 -23.44 9.69 1.16
N ASP A 159 -23.70 9.47 -0.13
CA ASP A 159 -23.13 8.35 -0.88
C ASP A 159 -21.78 8.68 -1.55
N VAL A 160 -21.31 9.93 -1.42
CA VAL A 160 -20.04 10.38 -1.99
C VAL A 160 -18.91 10.19 -0.99
N LEU A 161 -17.86 9.46 -1.40
CA LEU A 161 -16.62 9.33 -0.65
C LEU A 161 -15.55 10.19 -1.32
N THR A 162 -14.87 11.04 -0.55
CA THR A 162 -13.74 11.84 -1.03
C THR A 162 -12.50 11.47 -0.24
N THR A 163 -11.44 11.06 -0.92
CA THR A 163 -10.12 10.79 -0.34
C THR A 163 -9.12 11.78 -0.91
N THR A 164 -8.34 12.43 -0.06
CA THR A 164 -7.22 13.30 -0.45
C THR A 164 -5.92 12.70 0.06
N LEU A 165 -4.90 12.72 -0.79
CA LEU A 165 -3.56 12.23 -0.52
C LEU A 165 -2.59 13.37 -0.76
N ASN A 166 -1.70 13.64 0.18
CA ASN A 166 -0.55 14.51 -0.03
C ASN A 166 0.71 13.65 0.15
N VAL A 167 1.56 13.61 -0.87
CA VAL A 167 2.75 12.78 -0.93
C VAL A 167 3.98 13.68 -1.00
N GLU A 168 4.97 13.42 -0.15
CA GLU A 168 6.24 14.12 -0.13
C GLU A 168 7.40 13.13 -0.14
N LYS A 169 8.41 13.35 -0.98
CA LYS A 169 9.61 12.52 -1.05
C LYS A 169 10.87 13.34 -0.83
N SER A 170 11.90 12.69 -0.31
CA SER A 170 13.19 13.33 -0.03
C SER A 170 13.95 13.82 -1.27
N ASP A 171 13.60 13.33 -2.45
CA ASP A 171 14.16 13.80 -3.74
C ASP A 171 13.46 15.07 -4.25
N GLY A 172 12.50 15.62 -3.49
CA GLY A 172 11.72 16.79 -3.85
C GLY A 172 10.50 16.48 -4.72
N SER A 173 10.31 15.22 -5.15
CA SER A 173 9.09 14.81 -5.83
C SER A 173 7.94 14.61 -4.84
N GLY A 174 6.71 14.76 -5.32
CA GLY A 174 5.54 14.72 -4.48
C GLY A 174 4.32 15.32 -5.16
N GLY A 175 3.19 15.33 -4.49
CA GLY A 175 1.97 15.86 -5.09
C GLY A 175 0.73 15.68 -4.23
N PHE A 176 -0.35 16.29 -4.71
CA PHE A 176 -1.65 16.23 -4.10
C PHE A 176 -2.64 15.51 -5.03
N ILE A 177 -3.36 14.52 -4.51
CA ILE A 177 -4.31 13.70 -5.26
C ILE A 177 -5.64 13.72 -4.54
N THR A 178 -6.73 13.97 -5.26
CA THR A 178 -8.10 13.84 -4.78
C THR A 178 -8.81 12.75 -5.57
N ILE A 179 -9.45 11.84 -4.85
CA ILE A 179 -10.30 10.77 -5.38
C ILE A 179 -11.71 11.04 -4.88
N VAL A 180 -12.67 11.11 -5.79
CA VAL A 180 -14.10 11.27 -5.48
C VAL A 180 -14.85 10.09 -6.05
N GLU A 181 -15.33 9.21 -5.19
CA GLU A 181 -16.09 8.02 -5.56
C GLU A 181 -17.59 8.30 -5.44
N THR A 182 -18.33 7.94 -6.50
CA THR A 182 -19.79 8.03 -6.57
C THR A 182 -20.36 6.77 -7.20
N ASP A 183 -21.68 6.56 -7.13
CA ASP A 183 -22.31 5.37 -7.73
C ASP A 183 -22.13 5.25 -9.25
N ASP A 184 -21.93 6.38 -9.94
CA ASP A 184 -21.91 6.44 -11.40
C ASP A 184 -20.48 6.58 -11.98
N VAL A 185 -19.63 7.32 -11.29
CA VAL A 185 -18.29 7.69 -11.75
C VAL A 185 -17.33 7.90 -10.59
N ASP A 186 -16.12 7.37 -10.73
CA ASP A 186 -15.01 7.67 -9.85
C ASP A 186 -14.12 8.70 -10.54
N LYS A 187 -13.81 9.79 -9.83
CA LYS A 187 -12.96 10.86 -10.34
C LYS A 187 -11.65 10.88 -9.57
N VAL A 188 -10.55 10.99 -10.28
CA VAL A 188 -9.23 11.23 -9.72
C VAL A 188 -8.70 12.51 -10.31
N SER A 189 -8.19 13.43 -9.50
CA SER A 189 -7.50 14.61 -10.01
C SER A 189 -6.34 14.94 -9.10
N GLY A 190 -5.31 15.57 -9.63
CA GLY A 190 -4.19 15.96 -8.79
C GLY A 190 -3.12 16.72 -9.53
N GLU A 191 -2.09 17.02 -8.76
CA GLU A 191 -0.88 17.64 -9.22
C GLU A 191 0.33 16.88 -8.67
N TRP A 192 1.41 16.86 -9.44
CA TRP A 192 2.61 16.11 -9.12
C TRP A 192 3.87 16.82 -9.62
N THR A 193 4.81 17.06 -8.71
CA THR A 193 6.16 17.51 -9.02
C THR A 193 7.08 16.30 -9.10
N ASN A 194 7.79 16.15 -10.22
CA ASN A 194 8.81 15.13 -10.40
C ASN A 194 10.16 15.55 -9.81
N ALA A 195 11.06 14.59 -9.63
CA ALA A 195 12.41 14.87 -9.11
C ALA A 195 13.27 15.74 -10.04
N ASP A 196 12.88 15.83 -11.32
CA ASP A 196 13.49 16.75 -12.29
C ASP A 196 12.79 18.12 -12.36
N GLU A 197 11.97 18.43 -11.36
CA GLU A 197 11.18 19.65 -11.20
C GLU A 197 10.02 19.83 -12.19
N THR A 198 9.83 18.91 -13.15
CA THR A 198 8.66 18.97 -14.03
C THR A 198 7.36 18.79 -13.23
N PHE A 199 6.33 19.54 -13.60
CA PHE A 199 5.07 19.59 -12.86
C PHE A 199 3.92 19.09 -13.72
N VAL A 200 3.13 18.16 -13.21
CA VAL A 200 2.02 17.52 -13.92
C VAL A 200 0.73 17.86 -13.21
N VAL A 201 -0.27 18.31 -13.96
CA VAL A 201 -1.66 18.42 -13.49
C VAL A 201 -2.48 17.41 -14.27
N PHE A 202 -3.35 16.65 -13.60
CA PHE A 202 -4.12 15.60 -14.27
C PHE A 202 -5.53 15.46 -13.70
N SER A 203 -6.41 14.91 -14.51
CA SER A 203 -7.71 14.42 -14.10
C SER A 203 -8.08 13.16 -14.85
N ALA A 204 -8.75 12.23 -14.18
CA ALA A 204 -9.25 11.00 -14.74
C ALA A 204 -10.66 10.71 -14.22
N GLU A 205 -11.49 10.14 -15.07
CA GLU A 205 -12.82 9.64 -14.72
C GLU A 205 -12.88 8.16 -15.10
N SER A 206 -13.36 7.31 -14.19
CA SER A 206 -13.62 5.89 -14.44
C SER A 206 -15.12 5.63 -14.30
N TYR A 207 -15.70 4.95 -15.28
CA TYR A 207 -17.14 4.70 -15.34
C TYR A 207 -17.48 3.25 -15.01
N THR A 208 -18.74 2.98 -14.65
CA THR A 208 -19.23 1.65 -14.26
C THR A 208 -19.14 0.58 -15.36
N ASP A 209 -18.97 0.96 -16.62
CA ASP A 209 -18.74 0.03 -17.73
C ASP A 209 -17.26 -0.35 -17.92
N ASN A 210 -16.36 0.15 -17.05
CA ASN A 210 -14.90 0.07 -17.12
C ASN A 210 -14.27 0.87 -18.27
N SER A 211 -14.98 1.83 -18.86
CA SER A 211 -14.34 2.88 -19.66
C SER A 211 -13.72 3.94 -18.74
N ALA A 212 -12.76 4.69 -19.26
CA ALA A 212 -12.15 5.79 -18.53
C ALA A 212 -11.77 6.95 -19.44
N HIS A 213 -11.70 8.15 -18.87
CA HIS A 213 -11.20 9.35 -19.51
C HIS A 213 -10.00 9.87 -18.70
N LEU A 214 -8.97 10.38 -19.36
CA LEU A 214 -7.76 10.94 -18.74
C LEU A 214 -7.34 12.19 -19.48
N GLU A 215 -7.15 13.28 -18.75
CA GLU A 215 -6.51 14.52 -19.21
C GLU A 215 -5.28 14.80 -18.36
N PHE A 216 -4.21 15.29 -18.98
CA PHE A 216 -3.06 15.79 -18.26
C PHE A 216 -2.36 16.94 -19.00
N ASP A 217 -1.74 17.81 -18.23
CA ASP A 217 -0.84 18.86 -18.67
C ASP A 217 0.50 18.73 -17.93
N VAL A 218 1.60 18.88 -18.65
CA VAL A 218 2.96 18.87 -18.12
C VAL A 218 3.57 20.24 -18.32
N TYR A 219 4.16 20.79 -17.26
CA TYR A 219 4.82 22.07 -17.22
C TYR A 219 6.31 21.89 -16.89
N GLU A 220 7.12 22.85 -17.28
CA GLU A 220 8.55 22.88 -16.94
C GLU A 220 8.77 22.90 -15.41
N SER A 221 7.87 23.54 -14.66
CA SER A 221 7.85 23.57 -13.19
C SER A 221 6.49 24.03 -12.65
N GLU A 222 6.26 23.86 -11.34
CA GLU A 222 5.09 24.39 -10.64
C GLU A 222 4.98 25.92 -10.80
N VAL A 223 6.11 26.62 -10.68
CA VAL A 223 6.18 28.07 -10.89
C VAL A 223 5.75 28.47 -12.30
N ALA A 224 6.03 27.66 -13.31
CA ALA A 224 5.56 27.93 -14.68
C ALA A 224 4.03 27.82 -14.77
N PHE A 225 3.45 26.79 -14.17
CA PHE A 225 2.00 26.61 -14.06
C PHE A 225 1.33 27.79 -13.33
N GLU A 226 1.82 28.16 -12.14
CA GLU A 226 1.26 29.26 -11.33
C GLU A 226 1.31 30.62 -12.06
N ASN A 227 2.32 30.83 -12.91
CA ASN A 227 2.45 32.03 -13.73
C ASN A 227 1.62 31.98 -15.02
N GLY A 228 0.87 30.89 -15.26
CA GLY A 228 0.03 30.70 -16.45
C GLY A 228 0.84 30.47 -17.72
N ALA A 229 2.01 29.82 -17.63
CA ALA A 229 2.73 29.34 -18.81
C ALA A 229 1.91 28.26 -19.54
N GLU A 230 2.14 28.13 -20.85
CA GLU A 230 1.58 27.02 -21.61
C GLU A 230 2.25 25.69 -21.20
N PRO A 231 1.53 24.56 -21.18
CA PRO A 231 2.12 23.25 -20.97
C PRO A 231 3.20 22.94 -22.03
N ILE A 232 4.31 22.31 -21.61
CA ILE A 232 5.32 21.77 -22.54
C ILE A 232 4.82 20.51 -23.25
N ALA A 233 3.91 19.78 -22.60
CA ALA A 233 3.17 18.69 -23.19
C ALA A 233 1.77 18.59 -22.57
N SER A 234 0.80 18.07 -23.32
CA SER A 234 -0.54 17.79 -22.84
C SER A 234 -1.12 16.54 -23.50
N GLY A 235 -2.09 15.91 -22.88
CA GLY A 235 -2.74 14.74 -23.45
C GLY A 235 -4.16 14.52 -22.97
N VAL A 236 -4.95 13.90 -23.84
CA VAL A 236 -6.32 13.49 -23.57
C VAL A 236 -6.50 12.08 -24.11
N PHE A 237 -7.02 11.17 -23.29
CA PHE A 237 -7.22 9.76 -23.62
C PHE A 237 -8.58 9.27 -23.18
N ASP A 238 -9.24 8.51 -24.06
CA ASP A 238 -10.40 7.69 -23.76
C ASP A 238 -9.99 6.22 -23.81
N PHE A 239 -10.24 5.50 -22.72
CA PHE A 239 -10.05 4.07 -22.60
C PHE A 239 -11.40 3.35 -22.67
N TYR A 240 -11.40 2.21 -23.35
CA TYR A 240 -12.59 1.39 -23.59
C TYR A 240 -12.57 0.13 -22.71
N PRO A 241 -13.73 -0.50 -22.46
CA PRO A 241 -13.84 -1.66 -21.56
C PRO A 241 -13.02 -2.90 -21.98
N ASP A 242 -12.57 -2.98 -23.23
CA ASP A 242 -11.72 -4.06 -23.73
C ASP A 242 -10.21 -3.82 -23.49
N GLY A 243 -9.86 -2.75 -22.77
CA GLY A 243 -8.48 -2.33 -22.50
C GLY A 243 -7.82 -1.55 -23.63
N SER A 244 -8.51 -1.34 -24.75
CA SER A 244 -8.05 -0.43 -25.81
C SER A 244 -8.32 1.04 -25.45
N GLY A 245 -7.77 1.96 -26.23
CA GLY A 245 -8.00 3.38 -26.01
C GLY A 245 -7.52 4.24 -27.17
N ARG A 246 -7.95 5.50 -27.18
CA ARG A 246 -7.54 6.49 -28.17
C ARG A 246 -7.36 7.82 -27.49
N GLY A 247 -6.43 8.61 -28.01
CA GLY A 247 -6.15 9.91 -27.45
C GLY A 247 -5.29 10.75 -28.35
N THR A 248 -4.98 11.92 -27.86
CA THR A 248 -4.04 12.85 -28.48
C THR A 248 -3.01 13.28 -27.47
N VAL A 249 -1.76 13.41 -27.91
CA VAL A 249 -0.69 14.03 -27.11
C VAL A 249 -0.13 15.19 -27.91
N THR A 250 0.02 16.34 -27.28
CA THR A 250 0.75 17.48 -27.84
C THR A 250 2.07 17.62 -27.08
N ASP A 251 3.17 17.71 -27.81
CA ASP A 251 4.53 17.93 -27.28
C ASP A 251 5.14 19.11 -28.05
N GLY A 252 5.22 20.26 -27.39
CA GLY A 252 5.52 21.54 -28.02
C GLY A 252 4.53 21.87 -29.16
N GLU A 253 5.05 21.96 -30.39
CA GLU A 253 4.24 22.29 -31.58
C GLU A 253 3.66 21.06 -32.30
N GLN A 254 4.02 19.84 -31.89
CA GLN A 254 3.62 18.62 -32.58
C GLN A 254 2.52 17.89 -31.80
N THR A 255 1.39 17.65 -32.47
CA THR A 255 0.33 16.77 -31.95
C THR A 255 0.45 15.38 -32.57
N TYR A 256 0.16 14.35 -31.78
CA TYR A 256 0.15 12.95 -32.16
C TYR A 256 -1.21 12.33 -31.84
N ASP A 257 -1.73 11.54 -32.78
CA ASP A 257 -2.82 10.62 -32.54
C ASP A 257 -2.25 9.33 -31.94
N VAL A 258 -2.77 8.93 -30.77
CA VAL A 258 -2.34 7.73 -30.05
C VAL A 258 -3.49 6.73 -30.02
N THR A 259 -3.21 5.49 -30.44
CA THR A 259 -4.13 4.35 -30.30
C THR A 259 -3.47 3.28 -29.46
N ILE A 260 -4.19 2.80 -28.44
CA ILE A 260 -3.80 1.69 -27.58
C ILE A 260 -4.68 0.51 -27.97
N HIS A 261 -4.08 -0.63 -28.30
CA HIS A 261 -4.79 -1.84 -28.70
C HIS A 261 -5.11 -2.72 -27.49
N PRO A 262 -6.09 -3.65 -27.57
CA PRO A 262 -6.45 -4.53 -26.45
C PRO A 262 -5.31 -5.41 -25.92
N ASP A 263 -4.26 -5.65 -26.71
CA ASP A 263 -3.07 -6.40 -26.29
C ASP A 263 -2.00 -5.53 -25.61
N GLY A 264 -2.30 -4.24 -25.38
CA GLY A 264 -1.40 -3.25 -24.81
C GLY A 264 -0.40 -2.64 -25.79
N SER A 265 -0.38 -3.07 -27.06
CA SER A 265 0.45 -2.45 -28.08
C SER A 265 -0.06 -1.04 -28.43
N LYS A 266 0.82 -0.18 -28.95
CA LYS A 266 0.52 1.24 -29.18
C LYS A 266 0.89 1.65 -30.61
N THR A 267 0.07 2.52 -31.19
CA THR A 267 0.34 3.20 -32.45
C THR A 267 0.32 4.70 -32.20
N ILE A 268 1.36 5.40 -32.65
CA ILE A 268 1.54 6.85 -32.46
C ILE A 268 1.80 7.44 -33.85
N GLU A 269 0.94 8.34 -34.29
CA GLU A 269 1.01 8.96 -35.61
C GLU A 269 1.00 10.48 -35.47
N PRO A 270 1.93 11.21 -36.09
CA PRO A 270 1.87 12.67 -36.11
C PRO A 270 0.56 13.11 -36.77
N ARG A 271 -0.17 14.01 -36.11
CA ARG A 271 -1.38 14.62 -36.69
C ARG A 271 -0.95 15.68 -37.69
N SER A 272 -1.40 15.51 -38.94
CA SER A 272 -1.07 16.37 -40.10
C SER A 272 -1.92 17.64 -40.16
#